data_AF-M0FUW4-F1
#
_entry.id   AF-M0FUW4-F1
#
_cell.length_a   1.000
_cell.length_b   1.000
_cell.length_c   1.000
_cell.angle_alpha   90.00
_cell.angle_beta   90.00
_cell.angle_gamma   90.00
#
_symmetry.space_group_name_H-M   'P 1'
#
loop_
_entity.id
_entity.type
_entity.pdbx_description
1 polymer ?
#
loop_
_entity_poly.entity_id
_entity_poly.type
_entity_poly.pdbx_seq_one_letter_code
_entity_poly.pdbx_strand_id
1 'polypeptide(L)'
;MHFDPREQAALREVGLDTDDLRAASDLVSDAVESDADAIAAFFGDGGTVYSDMEMAHSATDVQEHVVDHVDLYTHGAELRGYLKFDSWGVPIEGGRVLSEGKVELTLGPTVDARVTFARDADEL
;
A
#
# COMPACT_ATOMS: atom_id res chain seq x y z
N MET A 1 13.96 -13.40 4.66
CA MET A 1 14.64 -13.46 3.36
C MET A 1 13.56 -13.40 2.30
N HIS A 2 13.64 -12.47 1.36
CA HIS A 2 12.55 -12.15 0.43
C HIS A 2 12.43 -13.18 -0.70
N PHE A 3 13.56 -13.52 -1.31
CA PHE A 3 13.58 -14.42 -2.46
C PHE A 3 13.38 -15.89 -2.07
N ASP A 4 12.51 -16.59 -2.79
CA ASP A 4 12.32 -18.02 -2.61
C ASP A 4 13.53 -18.84 -3.12
N PRO A 5 13.65 -20.14 -2.79
CA PRO A 5 14.80 -20.94 -3.22
C PRO A 5 15.00 -21.03 -4.74
N ARG A 6 13.93 -20.98 -5.55
CA ARG A 6 14.00 -20.99 -7.02
C ARG A 6 14.49 -19.65 -7.54
N GLU A 7 14.00 -18.54 -6.98
CA GLU A 7 14.46 -17.20 -7.32
C GLU A 7 15.94 -17.01 -6.96
N GLN A 8 16.36 -17.41 -5.76
CA GLN A 8 17.77 -17.34 -5.37
C GLN A 8 18.66 -18.19 -6.28
N ALA A 9 18.20 -19.34 -6.75
CA ALA A 9 18.96 -20.15 -7.71
C ALA A 9 19.11 -19.41 -9.04
N ALA A 10 18.02 -18.87 -9.59
CA ALA A 10 18.04 -18.10 -10.84
C ALA A 10 18.92 -16.83 -10.73
N LEU A 11 18.86 -16.13 -9.61
CA LEU A 11 19.66 -14.94 -9.35
C LEU A 11 21.16 -15.25 -9.24
N ARG A 12 21.52 -16.43 -8.70
CA ARG A 12 22.91 -16.92 -8.71
C ARG A 12 23.41 -17.24 -10.12
N GLU A 13 22.56 -17.78 -10.99
CA GLU A 13 22.93 -18.06 -12.39
C GLU A 13 23.25 -16.77 -13.17
N VAL A 14 22.67 -15.63 -12.79
CA VAL A 14 22.98 -14.32 -13.38
C VAL A 14 24.06 -13.55 -12.63
N GLY A 15 24.73 -14.20 -11.67
CA GLY A 15 25.95 -13.70 -11.04
C GLY A 15 25.78 -13.02 -9.68
N LEU A 16 24.60 -13.06 -9.05
CA LEU A 16 24.43 -12.54 -7.70
C LEU A 16 24.86 -13.58 -6.65
N ASP A 17 25.69 -13.17 -5.71
CA ASP A 17 26.10 -14.05 -4.62
C ASP A 17 25.13 -13.99 -3.41
N THR A 18 25.49 -14.65 -2.31
CA THR A 18 24.60 -14.68 -1.15
C THR A 18 24.53 -13.34 -0.41
N ASP A 19 25.60 -12.56 -0.43
CA ASP A 19 25.63 -11.24 0.19
C ASP A 19 24.83 -10.25 -0.65
N ASP A 20 24.90 -10.33 -1.98
CA ASP A 20 24.03 -9.57 -2.90
C ASP A 20 22.55 -9.85 -2.63
N LEU A 21 22.17 -11.12 -2.45
CA LEU A 21 20.79 -11.53 -2.19
C LEU A 21 20.28 -11.05 -0.82
N ARG A 22 21.15 -11.01 0.19
CA ARG A 22 20.83 -10.44 1.50
C ARG A 22 20.63 -8.94 1.38
N ALA A 23 21.59 -8.23 0.79
CA ALA A 23 21.51 -6.79 0.58
C ALA A 23 20.24 -6.40 -0.19
N ALA A 24 19.91 -7.14 -1.26
CA ALA A 24 18.66 -6.91 -2.00
C ALA A 24 17.41 -7.18 -1.15
N SER A 25 17.42 -8.19 -0.28
CA SER A 25 16.28 -8.44 0.64
C SER A 25 16.11 -7.33 1.67
N ASP A 26 17.22 -6.80 2.19
CA ASP A 26 17.23 -5.69 3.16
C ASP A 26 16.71 -4.41 2.49
N LEU A 27 17.22 -4.08 1.29
CA LEU A 27 16.74 -2.95 0.50
C LEU A 27 15.23 -2.99 0.21
N VAL A 28 14.68 -4.18 -0.07
CA VAL A 28 13.23 -4.34 -0.27
C VAL A 28 12.48 -4.07 1.04
N SER A 29 13.00 -4.53 2.19
CA SER A 29 12.37 -4.31 3.48
C SER A 29 12.37 -2.82 3.86
N ASP A 30 13.51 -2.15 3.65
CA ASP A 30 13.66 -0.70 3.86
C ASP A 30 12.71 0.11 2.96
N ALA A 31 12.54 -0.30 1.70
CA ALA A 31 11.62 0.34 0.77
C ALA A 31 10.16 0.20 1.24
N VAL A 32 9.78 -0.98 1.73
CA VAL A 32 8.41 -1.23 2.23
C VAL A 32 8.14 -0.45 3.52
N GLU A 33 9.13 -0.31 4.40
CA GLU A 33 9.03 0.55 5.59
C GLU A 33 8.87 2.02 5.21
N SER A 34 9.66 2.51 4.24
CA SER A 34 9.53 3.88 3.73
C SER A 34 8.16 4.13 3.07
N ASP A 35 7.63 3.15 2.33
CA ASP A 35 6.29 3.26 1.73
C ASP A 35 5.20 3.27 2.81
N ALA A 36 5.33 2.46 3.86
CA ALA A 36 4.40 2.47 4.98
C ALA A 36 4.38 3.83 5.69
N ASP A 37 5.55 4.42 5.95
CA ASP A 37 5.64 5.75 6.55
C ASP A 37 5.01 6.84 5.66
N ALA A 38 5.25 6.77 4.35
CA ALA A 38 4.69 7.72 3.40
C ALA A 38 3.15 7.58 3.26
N ILE A 39 2.63 6.36 3.26
CA ILE A 39 1.19 6.10 3.24
C ILE A 39 0.56 6.53 4.57
N ALA A 40 1.21 6.25 5.71
CA ALA A 40 0.75 6.75 7.00
C ALA A 40 0.68 8.28 7.02
N ALA A 41 1.70 8.97 6.50
CA ALA A 41 1.71 10.42 6.36
C ALA A 41 0.67 10.95 5.37
N PHE A 42 0.34 10.20 4.32
CA PHE A 42 -0.72 10.55 3.37
C PHE A 42 -2.08 10.72 4.09
N PHE A 43 -2.42 9.79 4.99
CA PHE A 43 -3.66 9.76 5.77
C PHE A 43 -3.58 10.44 7.15
N GLY A 44 -2.38 10.68 7.67
CA GLY A 44 -2.09 10.84 9.10
C GLY A 44 -2.61 12.09 9.79
N ASP A 45 -3.02 13.11 9.04
CA ASP A 45 -3.70 14.28 9.60
C ASP A 45 -5.24 14.12 9.61
N GLY A 46 -5.74 12.95 9.19
CA GLY A 46 -7.16 12.73 8.91
C GLY A 46 -7.64 13.60 7.74
N GLY A 47 -8.96 13.76 7.63
CA GLY A 47 -9.57 14.62 6.64
C GLY A 47 -10.15 13.89 5.44
N THR A 48 -10.50 14.65 4.41
CA THR A 48 -11.18 14.12 3.23
C THR A 48 -10.17 13.62 2.21
N VAL A 49 -10.36 12.38 1.75
CA VAL A 49 -9.67 11.81 0.59
C VAL A 49 -10.69 11.33 -0.43
N TYR A 50 -10.24 11.28 -1.67
CA TYR A 50 -11.03 10.80 -2.80
C TYR A 50 -10.52 9.43 -3.23
N SER A 51 -11.40 8.56 -3.74
CA SER A 51 -10.99 7.26 -4.28
C SER A 51 -11.74 6.84 -5.54
N ASP A 52 -11.14 5.95 -6.31
CA ASP A 52 -11.75 5.25 -7.47
C ASP A 52 -12.50 3.98 -7.03
N MET A 53 -12.81 3.85 -5.74
CA MET A 53 -13.46 2.67 -5.18
C MET A 53 -14.85 2.49 -5.78
N GLU A 54 -15.11 1.33 -6.35
CA GLU A 54 -16.47 0.96 -6.74
C GLU A 54 -17.33 0.75 -5.49
N MET A 55 -18.36 1.59 -5.32
CA MET A 55 -19.34 1.44 -4.25
C MET A 55 -20.69 1.02 -4.81
N ALA A 56 -21.29 0.00 -4.20
CA ALA A 56 -22.63 -0.44 -4.55
C ALA A 56 -23.61 0.72 -4.47
N HIS A 57 -24.35 0.93 -5.56
CA HIS A 57 -25.36 1.99 -5.70
C HIS A 57 -24.81 3.43 -5.71
N SER A 58 -23.50 3.63 -5.88
CA SER A 58 -22.95 4.95 -6.20
C SER A 58 -23.26 5.31 -7.66
N ALA A 59 -23.52 6.59 -7.91
CA ALA A 59 -23.75 7.14 -9.26
C ALA A 59 -22.54 7.93 -9.78
N THR A 60 -21.45 7.98 -9.01
CA THR A 60 -20.19 8.67 -9.32
C THR A 60 -19.06 7.66 -9.35
N ASP A 61 -18.05 7.91 -10.19
CA ASP A 61 -16.83 7.11 -10.26
C ASP A 61 -15.83 7.49 -9.14
N VAL A 62 -15.96 8.71 -8.59
CA VAL A 62 -15.13 9.22 -7.49
C VAL A 62 -15.92 9.22 -6.20
N GLN A 63 -15.35 8.58 -5.17
CA GLN A 63 -15.94 8.50 -3.84
C GLN A 63 -15.19 9.41 -2.87
N GLU A 64 -15.92 10.07 -1.98
CA GLU A 64 -15.36 10.91 -0.92
C GLU A 64 -15.38 10.17 0.42
N HIS A 65 -14.26 10.19 1.15
CA HIS A 65 -14.13 9.53 2.45
C HIS A 65 -13.52 10.45 3.49
N VAL A 66 -14.13 10.50 4.68
CA VAL A 66 -13.53 11.14 5.85
C VAL A 66 -12.71 10.09 6.60
N VAL A 67 -11.39 10.29 6.61
CA VAL A 67 -10.41 9.42 7.26
C VAL A 67 -10.44 9.67 8.77
N ASP A 68 -10.57 8.60 9.54
CA ASP A 68 -10.44 8.62 10.99
C ASP A 68 -8.99 8.31 11.38
N HIS A 69 -8.46 7.17 10.95
CA HIS A 69 -7.04 6.81 11.11
C HIS A 69 -6.62 5.71 10.14
N VAL A 70 -5.30 5.55 10.01
CA VAL A 70 -4.69 4.39 9.36
C VAL A 70 -3.66 3.78 10.33
N ASP A 71 -3.71 2.45 10.47
CA ASP A 71 -2.74 1.69 11.25
C ASP A 71 -1.98 0.76 10.31
N LEU A 72 -0.68 0.99 10.12
CA LEU A 72 0.17 0.20 9.23
C LEU A 72 1.26 -0.54 9.99
N TYR A 73 1.66 -1.69 9.46
CA TYR A 73 2.84 -2.41 9.90
C TYR A 73 3.47 -3.15 8.73
N THR A 74 4.77 -3.42 8.85
CA THR A 74 5.54 -4.15 7.86
C THR A 74 6.02 -5.48 8.40
N HIS A 75 6.16 -6.48 7.52
CA HIS A 75 6.78 -7.75 7.86
C HIS A 75 7.64 -8.23 6.70
N GLY A 76 8.93 -7.85 6.72
CA GLY A 76 9.83 -8.08 5.60
C GLY A 76 9.38 -7.26 4.40
N ALA A 77 9.01 -7.95 3.31
CA ALA A 77 8.57 -7.32 2.06
C ALA A 77 7.04 -7.09 1.98
N GLU A 78 6.32 -7.27 3.08
CA GLU A 78 4.87 -7.09 3.11
C GLU A 78 4.49 -5.83 3.89
N LEU A 79 3.55 -5.06 3.33
CA LEU A 79 2.84 -3.96 3.97
C LEU A 79 1.42 -4.41 4.30
N ARG A 80 1.01 -4.27 5.56
CA ARG A 80 -0.33 -4.63 6.03
C ARG A 80 -0.87 -3.54 6.94
N GLY A 81 -2.17 -3.56 7.17
CA GLY A 81 -2.76 -2.60 8.09
C GLY A 81 -4.27 -2.58 8.09
N TYR A 82 -4.82 -1.47 8.58
CA TYR A 82 -6.24 -1.20 8.61
C TYR A 82 -6.48 0.29 8.32
N LEU A 83 -7.39 0.58 7.39
CA LEU A 83 -7.87 1.93 7.10
C LEU A 83 -9.25 2.09 7.72
N LYS A 84 -9.41 3.10 8.59
CA LYS A 84 -10.68 3.44 9.21
C LYS A 84 -11.17 4.78 8.66
N PHE A 85 -12.38 4.76 8.14
CA PHE A 85 -13.19 5.96 7.87
C PHE A 85 -14.21 6.17 8.99
N ASP A 86 -14.88 7.30 8.99
CA ASP A 86 -15.89 7.67 10.01
C ASP A 86 -16.89 6.51 10.31
N SER A 87 -17.52 5.95 9.27
CA SER A 87 -18.59 4.95 9.45
C SER A 87 -18.15 3.49 9.31
N TRP A 88 -17.04 3.20 8.65
CA TRP A 88 -16.59 1.83 8.36
C TRP A 88 -15.07 1.75 8.22
N GLY A 89 -14.51 0.57 8.03
CA GLY A 89 -13.08 0.40 7.81
C GLY A 89 -12.79 -0.91 7.10
N VAL A 90 -11.56 -1.03 6.61
CA VAL A 90 -11.16 -2.09 5.70
C VAL A 90 -9.71 -2.52 5.95
N PRO A 91 -9.40 -3.83 5.94
CA PRO A 91 -8.03 -4.29 6.00
C PRO A 91 -7.21 -3.83 4.78
N ILE A 92 -5.95 -3.51 5.01
CA ILE A 92 -4.96 -3.23 3.96
C ILE A 92 -4.07 -4.47 3.81
N GLU A 93 -3.94 -4.94 2.57
CA GLU A 93 -3.13 -6.11 2.20
C GLU A 93 -1.88 -5.76 1.40
N GLY A 94 -1.71 -4.49 1.07
CA GLY A 94 -0.55 -3.94 0.40
C GLY A 94 -0.80 -2.47 0.05
N GLY A 95 0.26 -1.75 -0.26
CA GLY A 95 0.16 -0.35 -0.66
C GLY A 95 1.41 0.12 -1.36
N ARG A 96 1.26 1.15 -2.18
CA ARG A 96 2.38 1.86 -2.82
C ARG A 96 2.07 3.33 -2.98
N VAL A 97 3.12 4.15 -2.92
CA VAL A 97 3.03 5.57 -3.23
C VAL A 97 3.12 5.76 -4.75
N LEU A 98 2.16 6.49 -5.33
CA LEU A 98 2.19 6.86 -6.75
C LEU A 98 2.78 8.26 -6.95
N SER A 99 2.49 9.18 -6.03
CA SER A 99 3.05 10.53 -5.92
C SER A 99 2.80 11.10 -4.52
N GLU A 100 3.29 12.31 -4.21
CA GLU A 100 3.05 12.95 -2.90
C GLU A 100 1.56 13.11 -2.56
N GLY A 101 0.69 13.28 -3.56
CA GLY A 101 -0.76 13.45 -3.41
C GLY A 101 -1.59 12.20 -3.69
N LYS A 102 -0.97 11.05 -3.99
CA LYS A 102 -1.67 9.88 -4.51
C LYS A 102 -1.04 8.55 -4.08
N VAL A 103 -1.85 7.66 -3.53
CA VAL A 103 -1.44 6.31 -3.10
C VAL A 103 -2.38 5.26 -3.67
N GLU A 104 -1.92 4.03 -3.82
CA GLU A 104 -2.77 2.90 -4.19
C GLU A 104 -2.68 1.84 -3.09
N LEU A 105 -3.83 1.37 -2.61
CA LEU A 105 -3.93 0.32 -1.60
C LEU A 105 -4.59 -0.91 -2.18
N THR A 106 -4.08 -2.09 -1.83
CA THR A 106 -4.81 -3.35 -1.99
C THR A 106 -5.66 -3.55 -0.75
N LEU A 107 -6.98 -3.52 -0.92
CA LEU A 107 -7.94 -3.60 0.17
C LEU A 107 -8.48 -5.02 0.31
N GLY A 108 -8.65 -5.45 1.56
CA GLY A 108 -9.08 -6.80 1.89
C GLY A 108 -10.52 -7.11 1.47
N PRO A 109 -11.03 -8.32 1.81
CA PRO A 109 -12.19 -8.94 1.17
C PRO A 109 -13.52 -8.18 1.20
N THR A 110 -13.65 -7.14 2.04
CA THR A 110 -14.83 -6.27 2.04
C THR A 110 -14.93 -5.43 0.78
N VAL A 111 -13.78 -5.02 0.23
CA VAL A 111 -13.66 -4.27 -1.02
C VAL A 111 -13.07 -5.15 -2.12
N ASP A 112 -12.11 -6.01 -1.79
CA ASP A 112 -11.48 -6.99 -2.69
C ASP A 112 -10.97 -6.36 -4.00
N ALA A 113 -10.32 -5.20 -3.87
CA ALA A 113 -9.84 -4.43 -5.02
C ALA A 113 -8.58 -3.65 -4.68
N ARG A 114 -7.89 -3.20 -5.74
CA ARG A 114 -6.90 -2.14 -5.65
C ARG A 114 -7.62 -0.81 -5.84
N VAL A 115 -7.41 0.09 -4.89
CA VAL A 115 -8.08 1.38 -4.83
C VAL A 115 -7.04 2.46 -4.73
N THR A 116 -7.15 3.43 -5.62
CA THR A 116 -6.36 4.64 -5.63
C THR A 116 -7.01 5.68 -4.73
N PHE A 117 -6.20 6.35 -3.91
CA PHE A 117 -6.62 7.46 -3.08
C PHE A 117 -5.84 8.73 -3.45
N ALA A 118 -6.52 9.87 -3.52
CA ALA A 118 -5.90 11.17 -3.71
C ALA A 118 -6.45 12.21 -2.72
N ARG A 119 -5.69 13.27 -2.46
CA ARG A 119 -6.12 14.40 -1.62
C ARG A 119 -7.05 15.37 -2.36
N ASP A 120 -7.02 15.34 -3.68
CA ASP A 120 -7.89 16.12 -4.56
C ASP A 120 -8.58 15.19 -5.56
N ALA A 121 -9.86 15.43 -5.84
CA ALA A 121 -10.64 14.63 -6.78
C ALA A 121 -10.12 14.76 -8.22
N ASP A 122 -9.54 15.90 -8.59
CA ASP A 122 -8.99 16.16 -9.92
C ASP A 122 -7.63 15.46 -10.15
N GLU A 123 -6.98 14.99 -9.08
CA GLU A 123 -5.73 14.23 -9.13
C GLU A 123 -5.96 12.71 -9.26
N LEU A 124 -7.22 12.28 -9.27
CA LEU A 124 -7.62 10.88 -9.23
C LEU A 124 -7.59 10.18 -10.59
#